data_AF-A0A350HZL8-F1
#
_entry.id   AF-A0A350HZL8-F1
#
_cell.length_a   1.000
_cell.length_b   1.000
_cell.length_c   1.000
_cell.angle_alpha   90.00
_cell.angle_beta   90.00
_cell.angle_gamma   90.00
#
_symmetry.space_group_name_H-M   'P 1'
#
loop_
_entity.id
_entity.type
_entity.pdbx_description
1 polymer ?
#
loop_
_entity_poly.entity_id
_entity_poly.type
_entity_poly.pdbx_seq_one_letter_code
_entity_poly.pdbx_strand_id
1 'polypeptide(L)'
;MNWIELFQPGTLIPWLLGMVFGIFVGATPGLTATMAVALIVPLSYYLPADAGLAMIIGVSFTAIFAGDIPATYLRIPGTPASAAATLDG
;
A
#
# COMPACT_ATOMS: atom_id res chain seq x y z
N MET A 1 -22.66 1.97 -12.50
CA MET A 1 -21.22 2.22 -12.33
C MET A 1 -20.58 2.12 -13.70
N ASN A 2 -20.03 3.22 -14.21
CA ASN A 2 -19.42 3.26 -15.52
C ASN A 2 -17.91 2.98 -15.35
N TRP A 3 -17.44 1.81 -15.77
CA TRP A 3 -16.05 1.36 -15.52
C TRP A 3 -14.97 2.30 -16.08
N ILE A 4 -15.35 3.16 -17.04
CA ILE A 4 -14.46 4.13 -17.65
C ILE A 4 -13.96 5.20 -16.68
N GLU A 5 -14.71 5.48 -15.60
CA GLU A 5 -14.40 6.54 -14.62
C GLU A 5 -13.12 6.20 -13.82
N LEU A 6 -12.78 4.92 -13.70
CA LEU A 6 -11.55 4.47 -13.03
C LEU A 6 -10.27 4.88 -13.78
N PHE A 7 -10.36 5.07 -15.09
CA PHE A 7 -9.22 5.48 -15.92
C PHE A 7 -9.05 7.00 -15.98
N GLN A 8 -9.89 7.78 -15.29
CA GLN A 8 -9.73 9.22 -15.25
C GLN A 8 -8.50 9.60 -14.42
N PRO A 9 -7.77 10.67 -14.80
CA PRO A 9 -6.63 11.16 -14.02
C PRO A 9 -6.95 11.45 -12.55
N GLY A 10 -8.20 11.86 -12.26
CA GLY A 10 -8.68 12.10 -10.89
C GLY A 10 -8.65 10.86 -9.98
N THR A 11 -8.71 9.66 -10.54
CA THR A 11 -8.61 8.39 -9.81
C THR A 11 -7.21 7.81 -9.89
N LEU A 12 -6.59 7.87 -11.08
CA LEU A 12 -5.27 7.30 -11.32
C LEU A 12 -4.16 7.99 -10.53
N ILE A 13 -4.19 9.32 -10.41
CA ILE A 13 -3.13 10.06 -9.71
C ILE A 13 -3.12 9.73 -8.21
N PRO A 14 -4.25 9.82 -7.47
CA PRO A 14 -4.28 9.39 -6.07
C PRO A 14 -3.91 7.93 -5.88
N TRP A 15 -4.36 7.05 -6.78
CA TRP A 15 -3.98 5.63 -6.76
C TRP A 15 -2.46 5.43 -6.85
N LEU A 16 -1.81 6.05 -7.84
CA LEU A 16 -0.36 5.98 -8.03
C LEU A 16 0.41 6.58 -6.85
N LEU A 17 -0.02 7.73 -6.31
CA LEU A 17 0.59 8.33 -5.13
C LEU A 17 0.48 7.42 -3.92
N GLY A 18 -0.69 6.79 -3.73
CA GLY A 18 -0.90 5.78 -2.71
C GLY A 18 0.04 4.59 -2.87
N MET A 19 0.20 4.08 -4.10
CA MET A 19 1.14 2.99 -4.39
C MET A 19 2.59 3.37 -4.06
N VAL A 20 3.05 4.55 -4.47
CA VAL A 20 4.41 5.01 -4.15
C VAL A 20 4.63 5.13 -2.65
N PHE A 21 3.66 5.69 -1.93
CA PHE A 21 3.71 5.75 -0.47
C PHE A 21 3.74 4.36 0.17
N GLY A 22 2.90 3.44 -0.30
CA GLY A 22 2.87 2.07 0.19
C GLY A 22 4.21 1.35 -0.02
N ILE A 23 4.87 1.51 -1.18
CA ILE A 23 6.22 0.98 -1.41
C ILE A 23 7.20 1.52 -0.37
N PHE A 24 7.20 2.83 -0.11
CA PHE A 24 8.13 3.44 0.84
C PHE A 24 7.91 2.93 2.28
N VAL A 25 6.66 2.86 2.72
CA VAL A 25 6.33 2.36 4.06
C VAL A 25 6.64 0.86 4.18
N GLY A 26 6.25 0.05 3.19
CA GLY A 26 6.47 -1.38 3.21
C GLY A 26 7.95 -1.77 3.13
N ALA A 27 8.75 -1.05 2.33
CA ALA A 27 10.19 -1.29 2.25
C ALA A 27 10.94 -0.95 3.55
N THR A 28 10.32 -0.17 4.45
CA THR A 28 10.95 0.19 5.72
C THR A 28 10.76 -0.95 6.73
N PRO A 29 11.85 -1.51 7.30
CA PRO A 29 11.76 -2.67 8.19
C PRO A 29 10.87 -2.41 9.41
N GLY A 30 9.97 -3.35 9.70
CA GLY A 30 9.10 -3.31 10.88
C GLY A 30 7.88 -2.38 10.77
N LEU A 31 7.70 -1.67 9.65
CA LEU A 31 6.46 -0.94 9.37
C LEU A 31 5.41 -1.86 8.72
N THR A 32 4.15 -1.71 9.13
CA THR A 32 3.07 -2.58 8.71
C THR A 32 2.21 -1.94 7.62
N ALA A 33 1.61 -2.75 6.76
CA ALA A 33 0.61 -2.28 5.79
C ALA A 33 -0.59 -1.61 6.49
N THR A 34 -0.99 -2.09 7.67
CA THR A 34 -2.05 -1.47 8.47
C THR A 34 -1.70 -0.03 8.88
N MET A 35 -0.44 0.24 9.22
CA MET A 35 0.01 1.60 9.54
C MET A 35 0.01 2.49 8.29
N ALA A 36 0.47 2.00 7.14
CA ALA A 36 0.42 2.74 5.88
C ALA A 36 -1.03 3.16 5.53
N VAL A 37 -1.97 2.23 5.64
CA VAL A 37 -3.40 2.50 5.40
C VAL A 37 -3.95 3.51 6.40
N ALA A 38 -3.65 3.35 7.69
CA ALA A 38 -4.11 4.27 8.73
C ALA A 38 -3.67 5.73 8.48
N LEU A 39 -2.48 5.94 7.89
CA LEU A 39 -1.99 7.27 7.55
C LEU A 39 -2.69 7.88 6.32
N ILE A 40 -3.16 7.05 5.38
CA ILE A 40 -3.79 7.51 4.14
C ILE A 40 -5.31 7.65 4.26
N VAL A 41 -5.99 6.87 5.11
CA VAL A 41 -7.44 6.94 5.28
C VAL A 41 -7.95 8.38 5.56
N PRO A 42 -7.33 9.19 6.43
CA PRO A 42 -7.76 10.58 6.64
C PRO A 42 -7.69 11.43 5.37
N LEU A 43 -6.64 11.24 4.55
CA LEU A 43 -6.49 11.94 3.27
C LEU A 43 -7.54 11.48 2.24
N SER A 44 -7.90 10.20 2.27
CA SER A 44 -8.89 9.64 1.35
C SER A 44 -10.29 10.26 1.48
N TYR A 45 -10.64 10.80 2.66
CA TYR A 45 -11.94 11.44 2.88
C TYR A 45 -12.10 12.80 2.16
N TYR A 46 -11.00 13.40 1.71
CA TYR A 46 -11.03 14.61 0.89
C TYR A 46 -11.17 14.32 -0.61
N LEU A 47 -11.14 13.05 -1.01
CA LEU A 47 -11.23 12.60 -2.40
C LEU A 47 -12.64 12.08 -2.71
N PRO A 48 -13.06 12.10 -3.99
CA PRO A 48 -14.21 11.34 -4.45
C PRO A 48 -14.08 9.86 -4.07
N ALA A 49 -15.20 9.18 -3.83
CA ALA A 49 -15.21 7.80 -3.32
C ALA A 49 -14.34 6.85 -4.15
N ASP A 50 -14.40 6.93 -5.49
CA ASP A 50 -13.64 6.08 -6.40
C ASP A 50 -12.13 6.29 -6.25
N ALA A 51 -11.68 7.55 -6.15
CA ALA A 51 -10.28 7.91 -5.99
C ALA A 51 -9.75 7.58 -4.59
N GLY A 52 -10.56 7.80 -3.54
CA GLY A 52 -10.20 7.45 -2.17
C GLY A 52 -10.04 5.94 -1.97
N LEU A 53 -11.00 5.15 -2.47
CA LEU A 53 -10.92 3.68 -2.47
C LEU A 53 -9.73 3.18 -3.27
N ALA A 54 -9.51 3.72 -4.48
CA ALA A 54 -8.36 3.35 -5.29
C ALA A 54 -7.06 3.62 -4.52
N MET A 55 -6.88 4.80 -3.96
CA MET A 55 -5.71 5.17 -3.16
C MET A 55 -5.46 4.20 -1.99
N ILE A 56 -6.50 3.85 -1.21
CA ILE A 56 -6.38 2.89 -0.10
C ILE A 56 -5.95 1.51 -0.61
N ILE A 57 -6.55 1.02 -1.69
CA ILE A 57 -6.21 -0.29 -2.28
C ILE A 57 -4.76 -0.29 -2.78
N GLY A 58 -4.33 0.78 -3.46
CA GLY A 58 -2.97 0.94 -3.96
C GLY A 58 -1.92 0.90 -2.85
N VAL A 59 -2.14 1.64 -1.76
CA VAL A 59 -1.26 1.63 -0.57
C VAL A 59 -1.21 0.24 0.05
N SER A 60 -2.38 -0.37 0.27
CA SER A 60 -2.49 -1.67 0.94
C SER A 60 -1.70 -2.73 0.20
N PHE A 61 -1.92 -2.84 -1.12
CA PHE A 61 -1.25 -3.82 -1.96
C PHE A 61 0.26 -3.63 -1.98
N THR A 62 0.71 -2.41 -2.24
CA THR A 62 2.15 -2.13 -2.39
C THR A 62 2.91 -2.19 -1.08
N ALA A 63 2.31 -1.80 0.05
CA ALA A 63 2.93 -1.92 1.36
C ALA A 63 3.10 -3.38 1.79
N ILE A 64 2.13 -4.25 1.48
CA ILE A 64 2.25 -5.70 1.74
C ILE A 64 3.39 -6.27 0.89
N PHE A 65 3.35 -6.03 -0.43
CA PHE A 65 4.34 -6.57 -1.35
C PHE A 65 5.77 -6.08 -1.04
N ALA A 66 5.95 -4.78 -0.78
CA ALA A 66 7.27 -4.23 -0.48
C ALA A 66 7.80 -4.71 0.89
N GLY A 67 6.91 -5.07 1.83
CA GLY A 67 7.27 -5.62 3.15
C GLY A 67 7.98 -6.96 3.11
N ASP A 68 7.84 -7.73 2.03
CA ASP A 68 8.52 -9.01 1.86
C ASP A 68 10.01 -8.85 1.57
N ILE A 69 10.43 -7.69 1.04
CA ILE A 69 11.83 -7.38 0.75
C ILE A 69 12.66 -7.33 2.06
N PRO A 70 12.36 -6.46 3.04
CA PRO A 70 13.09 -6.46 4.32
C PRO A 70 12.87 -7.74 5.14
N ALA A 71 11.74 -8.45 4.96
CA ALA A 71 11.54 -9.75 5.58
C ALA A 71 12.57 -10.78 5.08
N THR A 72 12.74 -10.88 3.77
CA THR A 72 13.67 -11.85 3.15
C THR A 72 15.13 -11.50 3.43
N TYR A 73 15.53 -10.25 3.15
CA TYR A 73 16.95 -9.86 3.21
C TYR A 73 17.43 -9.51 4.62
N LEU A 74 16.56 -8.96 5.46
CA LEU A 74 16.95 -8.45 6.79
C LEU A 74 16.36 -9.26 7.94
N ARG A 75 15.48 -10.24 7.66
CA ARG A 75 14.76 -11.03 8.68
C ARG A 75 13.94 -10.17 9.65
N ILE A 76 13.45 -9.02 9.18
CA ILE A 76 12.60 -8.10 9.95
C ILE A 76 11.27 -7.94 9.20
N PRO A 77 10.29 -8.83 9.43
CA PRO A 77 9.02 -8.80 8.71
C PRO A 77 8.11 -7.68 9.20
N GLY A 78 7.39 -7.04 8.27
CA GLY A 78 6.35 -6.04 8.56
C GLY A 78 4.95 -6.64 8.74
N THR A 79 4.74 -7.92 8.41
CA THR A 79 3.46 -8.63 8.59
C THR A 79 3.67 -10.09 9.02
N PRO A 80 2.68 -10.77 9.64
CA PRO A 80 2.78 -12.19 9.94
C PRO A 80 2.93 -13.09 8.71
N ALA A 81 2.35 -12.72 7.57
CA ALA A 81 2.49 -13.48 6.32
C ALA A 81 3.93 -13.40 5.79
N SER A 82 4.51 -12.20 5.80
CA SER A 82 5.90 -11.96 5.41
C SER A 82 6.92 -12.64 6.35
N ALA A 83 6.51 -13.08 7.54
CA ALA A 83 7.39 -13.83 8.44
C ALA A 83 7.84 -15.16 7.83
N ALA A 84 7.02 -15.80 6.99
CA ALA A 84 7.43 -17.00 6.25
C ALA A 84 8.60 -16.71 5.30
N ALA A 85 8.61 -15.53 4.66
CA ALA A 85 9.68 -15.12 3.75
C ALA A 85 11.05 -14.98 4.43
N THR A 86 11.10 -14.87 5.76
CA THR A 86 12.37 -14.89 6.52
C THR A 86 13.08 -16.25 6.47
N LEU A 87 12.33 -17.32 6.12
CA LEU A 87 12.82 -18.69 5.99
C LEU A 87 13.14 -19.06 4.53
N ASP A 88 12.59 -18.32 3.57
CA ASP A 88 12.78 -18.54 2.13
C ASP A 88 14.13 -17.98 1.62
N GLY A 89 14.83 -17.19 2.44
CA GLY A 89 16.12 -16.53 2.13
C GLY A 89 17.36 -17.37 2.41
#